data_AF-E0LU40-F1
#
_entry.id   AF-E0LU40-F1
#
_cell.length_a   1.000
_cell.length_b   1.000
_cell.length_c   1.000
_cell.angle_alpha   90.00
_cell.angle_beta   90.00
_cell.angle_gamma   90.00
#
_symmetry.space_group_name_H-M   'P 1'
#
loop_
_entity.id
_entity.type
_entity.pdbx_description
1 polymer ?
#
loop_
_entity_poly.entity_id
_entity_poly.type
_entity_poly.pdbx_seq_one_letter_code
_entity_poly.pdbx_strand_id
1 'polypeptide(L)'
;MTVSKILSPEGVAKIRDSASWHENMHSLLTALHWEDALGYWVNACTAEKLIAWLLPHSVSTLPPGESTHAFEADISNWLKTYEDNYRWRIFHQAESLGFSTPAGALGLAIFWTGSLTQPEYEAVYADEHLTPLMLCTVLRLLSIRLAGPDTPDFGARQLYSLWLPVQENE
;
A
#
# COMPACT_ATOMS: atom_id res chain seq x y z
N MET A 1 12.14 5.16 12.23
CA MET A 1 11.93 6.63 12.13
C MET A 1 11.41 6.90 10.73
N THR A 2 10.15 6.54 10.49
CA THR A 2 9.65 6.20 9.13
C THR A 2 8.76 7.30 8.55
N VAL A 3 8.08 8.04 9.43
CA VAL A 3 7.17 9.15 9.14
C VAL A 3 7.85 10.25 8.30
N SER A 4 9.09 10.65 8.62
CA SER A 4 9.79 11.76 7.95
C SER A 4 10.27 11.45 6.52
N LYS A 5 10.29 10.18 6.11
CA LYS A 5 10.63 9.79 4.73
C LYS A 5 9.43 9.70 3.80
N ILE A 6 8.21 9.73 4.36
CA ILE A 6 6.96 9.54 3.61
C ILE A 6 6.11 10.82 3.64
N LEU A 7 6.14 11.55 4.75
CA LEU A 7 5.43 12.81 4.93
C LEU A 7 6.34 14.00 4.67
N SER A 8 5.80 15.01 4.01
CA SER A 8 6.44 16.31 3.85
C SER A 8 6.57 17.03 5.20
N PRO A 9 7.52 17.96 5.37
CA PRO A 9 7.58 18.82 6.55
C PRO A 9 6.27 19.56 6.83
N GLU A 10 5.58 20.00 5.77
CA GLU A 10 4.29 20.66 5.84
C GLU A 10 3.19 19.71 6.36
N GLY A 11 3.15 18.48 5.85
CA GLY A 11 2.22 17.44 6.30
C GLY A 11 2.44 17.08 7.77
N VAL A 12 3.71 16.93 8.19
CA VAL A 12 4.06 16.68 9.60
C VAL A 12 3.55 17.82 10.50
N ALA A 13 3.71 19.07 10.09
CA ALA A 13 3.25 20.23 10.86
C ALA A 13 1.71 20.30 11.03
N LYS A 14 0.94 19.55 10.24
CA LYS A 14 -0.53 19.49 10.32
C LYS A 14 -1.04 18.36 11.23
N ILE A 15 -0.18 17.41 11.59
CA ILE A 15 -0.53 16.31 12.49
C ILE A 15 -0.60 16.85 13.92
N ARG A 16 -1.67 16.51 14.63
CA ARG A 16 -1.87 16.86 16.04
C ARG A 16 -1.78 15.59 16.88
N ASP A 17 -0.82 15.55 17.80
CA ASP A 17 -0.61 14.40 18.69
C ASP A 17 -1.80 14.08 19.58
N SER A 18 -2.62 15.09 19.91
CA SER A 18 -3.82 14.94 20.73
C SER A 18 -5.06 14.47 19.95
N ALA A 19 -4.98 14.42 18.62
CA ALA A 19 -6.09 14.02 17.76
C ALA A 19 -5.97 12.54 17.39
N SER A 20 -7.12 11.88 17.21
CA SER A 20 -7.16 10.54 16.66
C SER A 20 -6.58 10.50 15.25
N TRP A 21 -6.14 9.32 14.81
CA TRP A 21 -5.61 9.15 13.46
C TRP A 21 -6.65 9.51 12.38
N HIS A 22 -7.95 9.26 12.63
CA HIS A 22 -9.04 9.66 11.74
C HIS A 22 -9.16 11.18 11.62
N GLU A 23 -9.04 11.91 12.73
CA GLU A 23 -9.09 13.37 12.72
C GLU A 23 -7.87 13.97 12.00
N ASN A 24 -6.69 13.38 12.18
CA ASN A 24 -5.48 13.79 11.45
C ASN A 24 -5.60 13.49 9.94
N MET A 25 -6.13 12.33 9.56
CA MET A 25 -6.45 11.99 8.17
C MET A 25 -7.41 12.99 7.54
N HIS A 26 -8.52 13.28 8.23
CA HIS A 26 -9.52 14.24 7.75
C HIS A 26 -8.95 15.65 7.62
N SER A 27 -8.11 16.07 8.58
CA SER A 27 -7.41 17.37 8.55
C SER A 27 -6.50 17.48 7.33
N LEU A 28 -5.65 16.49 7.07
CA LEU A 28 -4.73 16.46 5.93
C LEU A 28 -5.49 16.50 4.59
N LEU A 29 -6.53 15.67 4.44
CA LEU A 29 -7.36 15.65 3.23
C LEU A 29 -8.07 16.99 3.02
N THR A 30 -8.62 17.60 4.07
CA THR A 30 -9.32 18.89 4.01
C THR A 30 -8.38 20.03 3.64
N ALA A 31 -7.14 19.98 4.09
CA ALA A 31 -6.10 20.95 3.76
C ALA A 31 -5.42 20.68 2.41
N LEU A 32 -5.94 19.76 1.59
CA LEU A 32 -5.40 19.35 0.27
C LEU A 32 -3.99 18.74 0.31
N HIS A 33 -3.54 18.30 1.49
CA HIS A 33 -2.31 17.53 1.68
C HIS A 33 -2.58 16.03 1.48
N TRP A 34 -3.11 15.65 0.32
CA TRP A 34 -3.61 14.28 0.08
C TRP A 34 -2.49 13.24 0.04
N GLU A 35 -1.32 13.55 -0.51
CA GLU A 35 -0.17 12.63 -0.49
C GLU A 35 0.32 12.35 0.93
N ASP A 36 0.32 13.39 1.77
CA ASP A 36 0.65 13.28 3.18
C ASP A 36 -0.44 12.48 3.92
N ALA A 37 -1.72 12.68 3.60
CA ALA A 37 -2.79 11.86 4.17
C ALA A 37 -2.57 10.37 3.87
N LEU A 38 -2.29 10.00 2.62
CA LEU A 38 -2.00 8.61 2.26
C LEU A 38 -0.75 8.08 2.99
N GLY A 39 0.30 8.90 3.09
CA GLY A 39 1.51 8.57 3.84
C GLY A 39 1.25 8.34 5.33
N TYR A 40 0.41 9.18 5.94
CA TYR A 40 -0.01 9.06 7.34
C TYR A 40 -0.84 7.78 7.55
N TRP A 41 -1.75 7.48 6.64
CA TRP A 41 -2.55 6.25 6.67
C TRP A 41 -1.68 4.99 6.67
N VAL A 42 -0.67 4.91 5.80
CA VAL A 42 0.25 3.76 5.78
C VAL A 42 0.96 3.57 7.12
N ASN A 43 1.34 4.66 7.80
CA ASN A 43 1.99 4.57 9.12
C ASN A 43 1.00 4.27 10.26
N ALA A 44 -0.30 4.52 10.06
CA ALA A 44 -1.33 4.30 11.07
C ALA A 44 -1.86 2.85 11.09
N CYS A 45 -1.44 1.98 10.15
CA CYS A 45 -1.94 0.63 9.99
C CYS A 45 -0.80 -0.38 9.87
N THR A 46 -1.05 -1.66 10.19
CA THR A 46 -0.08 -2.72 9.88
C THR A 46 -0.01 -2.95 8.36
N ALA A 47 1.16 -3.35 7.88
CA ALA A 47 1.36 -3.60 6.46
C ALA A 47 0.42 -4.70 5.95
N GLU A 48 0.23 -5.75 6.75
CA GLU A 48 -0.62 -6.91 6.44
C GLU A 48 -2.08 -6.51 6.25
N LYS A 49 -2.62 -5.69 7.17
CA LYS A 49 -4.01 -5.21 7.10
C LYS A 49 -4.20 -4.35 5.85
N LEU A 50 -3.24 -3.48 5.57
CA LEU A 50 -3.29 -2.62 4.39
C LEU A 50 -3.14 -3.43 3.08
N ILE A 51 -2.23 -4.41 3.03
CA ILE A 51 -2.03 -5.30 1.87
C ILE A 51 -3.31 -6.09 1.59
N ALA A 52 -3.92 -6.68 2.61
CA ALA A 52 -5.16 -7.46 2.47
C ALA A 52 -6.29 -6.62 1.87
N TRP A 53 -6.42 -5.37 2.29
CA TRP A 53 -7.43 -4.45 1.75
C TRP A 53 -7.08 -3.92 0.36
N LEU A 54 -5.81 -3.61 0.10
CA LEU A 54 -5.33 -3.13 -1.18
C LEU A 54 -5.44 -4.17 -2.28
N LEU A 55 -5.41 -5.46 -1.94
CA LEU A 55 -5.42 -6.57 -2.89
C LEU A 55 -6.60 -6.52 -3.88
N PRO A 56 -7.88 -6.53 -3.44
CA PRO A 56 -9.01 -6.49 -4.38
C PRO A 56 -9.02 -5.22 -5.25
N HIS A 57 -8.63 -4.08 -4.69
CA HIS A 57 -8.53 -2.82 -5.44
C HIS A 57 -7.42 -2.87 -6.50
N SER A 58 -6.27 -3.46 -6.16
CA SER A 58 -5.14 -3.62 -7.07
C SER A 58 -5.45 -4.64 -8.17
N VAL A 59 -6.08 -5.76 -7.83
CA VAL A 59 -6.49 -6.81 -8.79
C VAL A 59 -7.56 -6.28 -9.75
N SER A 60 -8.49 -5.46 -9.28
CA SER A 60 -9.51 -4.82 -10.14
C SER A 60 -8.90 -3.93 -11.24
N THR A 61 -7.62 -3.61 -11.13
CA THR A 61 -6.91 -2.83 -12.14
C THR A 61 -6.43 -3.63 -13.34
N LEU A 62 -6.40 -4.95 -13.22
CA LEU A 62 -5.86 -5.87 -14.21
C LEU A 62 -6.96 -6.44 -15.12
N PRO A 63 -6.60 -6.88 -16.33
CA PRO A 63 -7.50 -7.72 -17.13
C PRO A 63 -7.84 -9.01 -16.39
N PRO A 64 -9.10 -9.51 -16.48
CA PRO A 64 -9.45 -10.80 -15.92
C PRO A 64 -8.71 -11.92 -16.68
N GLY A 65 -8.25 -12.94 -15.95
CA GLY A 65 -7.54 -14.07 -16.52
C GLY A 65 -6.78 -14.89 -15.49
N GLU A 66 -6.18 -15.99 -15.94
CA GLU A 66 -5.45 -16.93 -15.07
C GLU A 66 -4.32 -16.26 -14.29
N SER A 67 -3.54 -15.38 -14.92
CA SER A 67 -2.45 -14.66 -14.26
C SER A 67 -2.94 -13.76 -13.12
N THR A 68 -4.08 -13.10 -13.31
CA THR A 68 -4.71 -12.23 -12.30
C THR A 68 -5.20 -13.06 -11.12
N HIS A 69 -5.85 -14.21 -11.39
CA HIS A 69 -6.28 -15.13 -10.34
C HIS A 69 -5.12 -15.77 -9.57
N ALA A 70 -4.04 -16.12 -10.27
CA ALA A 70 -2.83 -16.65 -9.64
C ALA A 70 -2.20 -15.62 -8.69
N PHE A 71 -2.12 -14.35 -9.11
CA PHE A 71 -1.59 -13.26 -8.30
C PHE A 71 -2.40 -13.03 -7.03
N GLU A 72 -3.72 -12.97 -7.18
CA GLU A 72 -4.63 -12.83 -6.05
C GLU A 72 -4.54 -14.01 -5.07
N ALA A 73 -4.48 -15.23 -5.59
CA ALA A 73 -4.37 -16.45 -4.79
C ALA A 73 -3.05 -16.52 -4.02
N ASP A 74 -1.93 -16.17 -4.65
CA ASP A 74 -0.61 -16.22 -4.02
C ASP A 74 -0.48 -15.18 -2.90
N ILE A 75 -0.96 -13.96 -3.10
CA ILE A 75 -0.98 -12.94 -2.03
C ILE A 75 -1.89 -13.41 -0.88
N SER A 76 -3.06 -13.95 -1.20
CA SER A 76 -3.99 -14.46 -0.19
C SER A 76 -3.41 -15.63 0.62
N ASN A 77 -2.60 -16.49 0.00
CA ASN A 77 -1.93 -17.59 0.68
C ASN A 77 -0.74 -17.08 1.50
N TRP A 78 0.04 -16.14 0.97
CA TRP A 78 1.12 -15.49 1.70
C TRP A 78 0.61 -14.79 2.97
N LEU A 79 -0.51 -14.07 2.93
CA LEU A 79 -1.12 -13.44 4.11
C LEU A 79 -1.52 -14.44 5.20
N LYS A 80 -1.70 -15.72 4.85
CA LYS A 80 -2.08 -16.80 5.80
C LYS A 80 -0.86 -17.54 6.34
N THR A 81 0.17 -17.77 5.53
CA THR A 81 1.28 -18.67 5.87
C THR A 81 2.63 -17.98 6.02
N TYR A 82 2.80 -16.79 5.44
CA TYR A 82 4.06 -16.06 5.33
C TYR A 82 5.20 -16.89 4.71
N GLU A 83 4.87 -17.88 3.89
CA GLU A 83 5.87 -18.73 3.24
C GLU A 83 6.62 -17.99 2.14
N ASP A 84 7.95 -18.13 2.13
CA ASP A 84 8.85 -17.40 1.24
C ASP A 84 8.62 -17.72 -0.25
N ASN A 85 8.19 -18.96 -0.55
CA ASN A 85 7.88 -19.39 -1.91
C ASN A 85 6.78 -18.54 -2.56
N TYR A 86 5.76 -18.13 -1.79
CA TYR A 86 4.74 -17.22 -2.32
C TYR A 86 5.34 -15.83 -2.57
N ARG A 87 6.16 -15.32 -1.66
CA ARG A 87 6.81 -14.00 -1.80
C ARG A 87 7.62 -13.88 -3.10
N TRP A 88 8.39 -14.90 -3.45
CA TRP A 88 9.12 -14.95 -4.72
C TRP A 88 8.21 -15.08 -5.95
N ARG A 89 7.17 -15.92 -5.87
CA ARG A 89 6.18 -16.04 -6.96
C ARG A 89 5.45 -14.73 -7.21
N ILE A 90 5.05 -14.03 -6.15
CA ILE A 90 4.41 -12.71 -6.19
C ILE A 90 5.33 -11.69 -6.85
N PHE A 91 6.63 -11.69 -6.52
CA PHE A 91 7.61 -10.78 -7.12
C PHE A 91 7.69 -10.95 -8.65
N HIS A 92 7.83 -12.16 -9.16
CA HIS A 92 7.91 -12.40 -10.61
C HIS A 92 6.61 -12.04 -11.33
N GLN A 93 5.46 -12.30 -10.70
CA GLN A 93 4.17 -11.87 -11.24
C GLN A 93 4.08 -10.34 -11.27
N ALA A 94 4.46 -9.67 -10.19
CA ALA A 94 4.49 -8.21 -10.10
C ALA A 94 5.43 -7.57 -11.13
N GLU A 95 6.58 -8.18 -11.40
CA GLU A 95 7.51 -7.76 -12.44
C GLU A 95 6.85 -7.81 -13.82
N SER A 96 6.17 -8.93 -14.15
CA SER A 96 5.44 -9.06 -15.42
C SER A 96 4.24 -8.11 -15.56
N LEU A 97 3.59 -7.77 -14.44
CA LEU A 97 2.52 -6.78 -14.39
C LEU A 97 3.04 -5.33 -14.48
N GLY A 98 4.33 -5.12 -14.21
CA GLY A 98 5.00 -3.84 -14.17
C GLY A 98 4.82 -3.09 -12.85
N PHE A 99 5.94 -2.71 -12.22
CA PHE A 99 5.96 -2.04 -10.91
C PHE A 99 5.33 -0.63 -10.90
N SER A 100 5.04 -0.05 -12.06
CA SER A 100 4.29 1.21 -12.18
C SER A 100 2.77 1.02 -12.08
N THR A 101 2.27 -0.21 -11.96
CA THR A 101 0.85 -0.52 -11.75
C THR A 101 0.55 -0.73 -10.26
N PRO A 102 -0.70 -0.52 -9.79
CA PRO A 102 -1.07 -0.82 -8.41
C PRO A 102 -0.73 -2.25 -7.98
N ALA A 103 -1.03 -3.23 -8.84
CA ALA A 103 -0.73 -4.63 -8.57
C ALA A 103 0.79 -4.92 -8.52
N GLY A 104 1.56 -4.40 -9.49
CA GLY A 104 3.00 -4.57 -9.49
C GLY A 104 3.67 -3.92 -8.28
N ALA A 105 3.27 -2.68 -7.93
CA ALA A 105 3.74 -2.01 -6.72
C ALA A 105 3.38 -2.79 -5.44
N LEU A 106 2.17 -3.33 -5.34
CA LEU A 106 1.75 -4.14 -4.20
C LEU A 106 2.61 -5.41 -4.04
N GLY A 107 2.87 -6.12 -5.14
CA GLY A 107 3.71 -7.31 -5.10
C GLY A 107 5.17 -7.00 -4.75
N LEU A 108 5.70 -5.85 -5.20
CA LEU A 108 7.03 -5.39 -4.79
C LEU A 108 7.09 -5.03 -3.29
N ALA A 109 6.05 -4.39 -2.76
CA ALA A 109 5.95 -4.11 -1.32
C ALA A 109 6.00 -5.40 -0.49
N ILE A 110 5.28 -6.44 -0.92
CA ILE A 110 5.29 -7.77 -0.28
C ILE A 110 6.68 -8.39 -0.37
N PHE A 111 7.34 -8.31 -1.53
CA PHE A 111 8.68 -8.87 -1.71
C PHE A 111 9.70 -8.30 -0.71
N TRP A 112 9.65 -6.99 -0.45
CA TRP A 112 10.54 -6.31 0.50
C TRP A 112 10.31 -6.62 1.99
N THR A 113 9.29 -7.42 2.32
CA THR A 113 9.07 -7.88 3.72
C THR A 113 10.04 -8.97 4.15
N GLY A 114 10.79 -9.58 3.23
CA GLY A 114 11.72 -10.68 3.49
C GLY A 114 13.10 -10.47 2.88
N SER A 115 13.90 -11.54 2.85
CA SER A 115 15.24 -11.51 2.28
C SER A 115 15.21 -11.29 0.76
N LEU A 116 16.06 -10.40 0.26
CA LEU A 116 16.28 -10.17 -1.17
C LEU A 116 17.16 -11.25 -1.81
N THR A 117 17.77 -12.10 -1.00
CA THR A 117 18.61 -13.21 -1.44
C THR A 117 17.91 -14.54 -1.20
N GLN A 118 18.23 -15.53 -2.05
CA GLN A 118 17.73 -16.89 -1.91
C GLN A 118 18.30 -17.56 -0.63
N PRO A 119 17.63 -18.59 -0.08
CA PRO A 119 18.03 -19.22 1.18
C PRO A 119 19.46 -19.78 1.21
N GLU A 120 20.06 -20.06 0.06
CA GLU A 120 21.43 -20.58 -0.06
C GLU A 120 22.50 -19.49 0.15
N TYR A 121 22.10 -18.22 0.18
CA TYR A 121 22.99 -17.07 0.34
C TYR A 121 22.75 -16.35 1.67
N GLU A 122 23.69 -15.48 2.04
CA GLU A 122 23.52 -14.59 3.20
C GLU A 122 22.30 -13.68 2.99
N ALA A 123 21.47 -13.57 4.03
CA ALA A 123 20.24 -12.78 3.99
C ALA A 123 20.55 -11.29 3.85
N VAL A 124 19.96 -10.66 2.84
CA VAL A 124 20.03 -9.21 2.62
C VAL A 124 18.62 -8.65 2.69
N TYR A 125 18.39 -7.63 3.50
CA TYR A 125 17.05 -7.05 3.68
C TYR A 125 16.95 -5.69 3.01
N ALA A 126 15.75 -5.35 2.56
CA ALA A 126 15.43 -4.00 2.13
C ALA A 126 15.44 -3.05 3.35
N ASP A 127 15.73 -1.76 3.11
CA ASP A 127 15.61 -0.76 4.16
C ASP A 127 14.16 -0.69 4.69
N GLU A 128 14.00 -0.55 6.01
CA GLU A 128 12.70 -0.63 6.73
C GLU A 128 11.59 0.29 6.18
N HIS A 129 11.96 1.38 5.51
CA HIS A 129 11.04 2.39 5.01
C HIS A 129 10.52 2.09 3.59
N LEU A 130 11.13 1.14 2.87
CA LEU A 130 10.79 0.87 1.47
C LEU A 130 9.42 0.21 1.31
N THR A 131 9.06 -0.74 2.19
CA THR A 131 7.73 -1.36 2.16
C THR A 131 6.61 -0.33 2.41
N PRO A 132 6.64 0.48 3.48
CA PRO A 132 5.67 1.57 3.65
C PRO A 132 5.64 2.56 2.47
N LEU A 133 6.80 2.94 1.93
CA LEU A 133 6.86 3.85 0.78
C LEU A 133 6.16 3.24 -0.44
N MET A 134 6.34 1.94 -0.68
CA MET A 134 5.70 1.25 -1.80
C MET A 134 4.20 1.09 -1.59
N LEU A 135 3.73 0.79 -0.37
CA LEU A 135 2.30 0.77 -0.06
C LEU A 135 1.67 2.16 -0.24
N CYS A 136 2.38 3.23 0.13
CA CYS A 136 1.95 4.60 -0.17
C CYS A 136 1.86 4.85 -1.68
N THR A 137 2.78 4.28 -2.46
CA THR A 137 2.78 4.36 -3.93
C THR A 137 1.54 3.65 -4.51
N VAL A 138 1.18 2.46 -4.00
CA VAL A 138 -0.05 1.77 -4.39
C VAL A 138 -1.28 2.66 -4.16
N LEU A 139 -1.40 3.27 -2.97
CA LEU A 139 -2.49 4.18 -2.65
C LEU A 139 -2.53 5.40 -3.58
N ARG A 140 -1.38 5.98 -3.93
CA ARG A 140 -1.31 7.11 -4.88
C ARG A 140 -1.78 6.70 -6.28
N LEU A 141 -1.31 5.56 -6.78
CA LEU A 141 -1.74 5.04 -8.09
C LEU A 141 -3.24 4.76 -8.13
N LEU A 142 -3.80 4.17 -7.07
CA LEU A 142 -5.24 3.95 -6.94
C LEU A 142 -6.02 5.28 -6.82
N SER A 143 -5.48 6.28 -6.12
CA SER A 143 -6.11 7.60 -5.99
C SER A 143 -6.23 8.28 -7.34
N ILE A 144 -5.14 8.29 -8.12
CA ILE A 144 -5.13 8.86 -9.48
C ILE A 144 -6.14 8.13 -10.36
N ARG A 145 -6.22 6.80 -10.28
CA ARG A 145 -7.18 6.01 -11.05
C ARG A 145 -8.63 6.31 -10.68
N LEU A 146 -8.95 6.41 -9.40
CA LEU A 146 -10.30 6.68 -8.90
C LEU A 146 -10.74 8.13 -9.14
N ALA A 147 -9.79 9.06 -9.22
CA ALA A 147 -10.08 10.46 -9.52
C ALA A 147 -10.66 10.62 -10.94
N GLY A 148 -10.25 9.79 -11.91
CA GLY A 148 -10.75 9.89 -13.28
C GLY A 148 -10.45 11.28 -13.88
N PRO A 149 -11.47 12.10 -14.22
CA PRO A 149 -11.26 13.47 -14.70
C PRO A 149 -11.00 14.49 -13.57
N ASP A 150 -11.24 14.14 -12.30
CA ASP A 150 -11.05 15.02 -11.15
C ASP A 150 -9.60 15.03 -10.66
N THR A 151 -9.32 15.82 -9.63
CA THR A 151 -7.99 15.92 -9.03
C THR A 151 -7.65 14.70 -8.15
N PRO A 152 -6.36 14.33 -8.00
CA PRO A 152 -5.97 13.14 -7.22
C PRO A 152 -6.46 13.13 -5.75
N ASP A 153 -6.66 14.30 -5.14
CA ASP A 153 -7.20 14.41 -3.78
C ASP A 153 -8.65 13.92 -3.68
N PHE A 154 -9.44 14.05 -4.76
CA PHE A 154 -10.79 13.47 -4.83
C PHE A 154 -10.72 11.94 -4.77
N GLY A 155 -9.81 11.33 -5.53
CA GLY A 155 -9.57 9.89 -5.48
C GLY A 155 -9.04 9.40 -4.13
N ALA A 156 -8.16 10.18 -3.48
CA ALA A 156 -7.68 9.87 -2.14
C ALA A 156 -8.80 9.89 -1.09
N ARG A 157 -9.73 10.84 -1.17
CA ARG A 157 -10.94 10.88 -0.32
C ARG A 157 -11.84 9.67 -0.57
N GLN A 158 -12.02 9.28 -1.83
CA GLN A 158 -12.79 8.08 -2.17
C GLN A 158 -12.15 6.82 -1.57
N LEU A 159 -10.84 6.61 -1.74
CA LEU A 159 -10.13 5.48 -1.12
C LEU A 159 -10.32 5.45 0.39
N TYR A 160 -10.14 6.59 1.05
CA TYR A 160 -10.31 6.67 2.49
C TYR A 160 -11.74 6.32 2.92
N SER A 161 -12.75 6.77 2.16
CA SER A 161 -14.16 6.43 2.43
C SER A 161 -14.44 4.93 2.30
N LEU A 162 -13.77 4.22 1.39
CA LEU A 162 -13.86 2.78 1.22
C LEU A 162 -13.18 1.99 2.35
N TRP A 163 -12.24 2.62 3.08
CA TRP A 163 -11.53 2.02 4.20
C TRP A 163 -12.28 2.14 5.53
N LEU A 164 -13.04 3.22 5.75
CA LEU A 164 -13.73 3.49 7.02
C LEU A 164 -14.54 2.29 7.56
N PRO A 165 -15.36 1.58 6.75
CA PRO A 165 -16.14 0.43 7.24
C PRO A 165 -15.29 -0.76 7.70
N VAL A 166 -14.03 -0.85 7.26
CA VAL A 166 -13.11 -1.93 7.63
C VAL A 166 -12.59 -1.74 9.06
N GLN A 167 -12.60 -0.51 9.58
CA GLN A 167 -12.17 -0.19 10.94
C GLN A 167 -13.28 -0.45 11.98
N GLU A 168 -14.54 -0.37 11.58
CA GLU A 168 -15.69 -0.53 12.49
C GLU A 168 -16.01 -2.01 12.81
N ASN A 169 -15.31 -2.95 12.14
CA ASN A 169 -15.48 -4.40 12.30
C ASN A 169 -14.35 -5.06 13.12
N GLU A 170 -13.52 -4.27 13.80
CA GLU A 170 -12.55 -4.71 14.82
C GLU A 170 -13.04 -4.37 16.24
#